data_AF-A0A2B7WFH7-F1
#
_entry.id   AF-A0A2B7WFH7-F1
#
_cell.length_a   1.000
_cell.length_b   1.000
_cell.length_c   1.000
_cell.angle_alpha   90.00
_cell.angle_beta   90.00
_cell.angle_gamma   90.00
#
_symmetry.space_group_name_H-M   'P 1'
#
loop_
_entity.id
_entity.type
_entity.pdbx_description
1 polymer ?
#
loop_
_entity_poly.entity_id
_entity_poly.type
_entity_poly.pdbx_seq_one_letter_code
_entity_poly.pdbx_strand_id
1 'polypeptide(L)'
;MHGKWTPEEDIFIVALRLGTRLNWKEIEAEFNKRFNHAKSKDLESRYNKGLKPGRRVAPDKRRISDIIDDYRHYKVDYEDPKERDIVRKALLVLSEFPDQRLWHSEIELLVLNAFLSGLVVSTAWCAARTG
;
A
#
# COMPACT_ATOMS: atom_id res chain seq x y z
N MET A 1 22.33 11.85 5.29
CA MET A 1 21.52 11.69 4.07
C MET A 1 21.19 10.22 3.96
N HIS A 2 19.91 9.87 3.85
CA HIS A 2 19.54 8.50 3.48
C HIS A 2 20.11 8.20 2.09
N GLY A 3 20.55 6.96 1.87
CA GLY A 3 21.14 6.53 0.60
C GLY A 3 20.11 6.48 -0.54
N LYS A 4 20.30 5.55 -1.48
CA LYS A 4 19.34 5.33 -2.57
C LYS A 4 18.06 4.70 -2.00
N TRP A 5 16.93 5.40 -2.15
CA TRP A 5 15.61 4.90 -1.80
C TRP A 5 15.20 3.72 -2.68
N THR A 6 14.63 2.68 -2.08
CA THR A 6 14.12 1.50 -2.80
C THR A 6 12.61 1.61 -3.04
N PRO A 7 12.06 0.91 -4.05
CA PRO A 7 10.62 0.83 -4.26
C PRO A 7 9.86 0.30 -3.04
N GLU A 8 10.44 -0.66 -2.31
CA GLU A 8 9.87 -1.24 -1.09
C GLU A 8 9.75 -0.21 0.04
N GLU A 9 10.79 0.61 0.24
CA GLU A 9 10.78 1.72 1.20
C GLU A 9 9.71 2.75 0.82
N ASP A 10 9.60 3.08 -0.46
CA ASP A 10 8.60 4.03 -0.96
C ASP A 10 7.17 3.51 -0.74
N ILE A 11 6.91 2.23 -1.03
CA ILE A 11 5.61 1.59 -0.76
C ILE A 11 5.29 1.66 0.73
N PHE A 12 6.26 1.36 1.61
CA PHE A 12 6.06 1.38 3.05
C PHE A 12 5.70 2.78 3.55
N ILE A 13 6.45 3.81 3.14
CA ILE A 13 6.21 5.20 3.52
C ILE A 13 4.82 5.65 3.04
N VAL A 14 4.47 5.36 1.79
CA VAL A 14 3.19 5.76 1.21
C VAL A 14 2.03 5.04 1.87
N ALA A 15 2.15 3.72 2.09
CA ALA A 15 1.13 2.91 2.72
C ALA A 15 0.80 3.47 4.11
N LEU A 16 1.80 3.68 4.97
CA LEU A 16 1.57 4.24 6.29
C LEU A 16 1.03 5.66 6.22
N ARG A 17 1.58 6.50 5.35
CA ARG A 17 1.19 7.92 5.29
C ARG A 17 -0.24 8.12 4.80
N LEU A 18 -0.69 7.35 3.81
CA LEU A 18 -2.05 7.46 3.24
C LEU A 18 -3.06 6.54 3.95
N GLY A 19 -2.59 5.49 4.61
CA GLY A 19 -3.42 4.42 5.16
C GLY A 19 -3.50 4.36 6.66
N THR A 20 -2.75 5.17 7.40
CA THR A 20 -2.81 5.18 8.88
C THR A 20 -2.88 6.59 9.47
N ARG A 21 -3.20 6.67 10.76
CA ARG A 21 -3.15 7.91 11.56
C ARG A 21 -1.77 8.22 12.13
N LEU A 22 -0.76 7.42 11.80
CA LEU A 22 0.60 7.58 12.34
C LEU A 22 1.20 8.93 11.93
N ASN A 23 1.87 9.57 12.89
CA ASN A 23 2.68 10.76 12.65
C ASN A 23 4.08 10.37 12.13
N TRP A 24 4.86 11.34 11.67
CA TRP A 24 6.18 11.06 11.07
C TRP A 24 7.19 10.42 12.03
N LYS A 25 7.10 10.67 13.34
CA LYS A 25 7.97 10.02 14.33
C LYS A 25 7.60 8.56 14.54
N GLU A 26 6.32 8.24 14.50
CA GLU A 26 5.84 6.85 14.59
C GLU A 26 6.20 6.09 13.31
N ILE A 27 6.01 6.71 12.14
CA ILE A 27 6.44 6.14 10.86
C ILE A 27 7.96 5.90 10.85
N GLU A 28 8.75 6.83 11.40
CA GLU A 28 10.19 6.65 11.58
C GLU A 28 10.52 5.43 12.45
N ALA A 29 9.83 5.26 13.59
CA ALA A 29 10.04 4.13 14.48
C ALA A 29 9.75 2.80 13.78
N GLU A 30 8.67 2.72 12.99
CA GLU A 30 8.32 1.51 12.25
C GLU A 30 9.23 1.24 11.06
N PHE A 31 9.64 2.30 10.35
CA PHE A 31 10.55 2.21 9.21
C PHE A 31 11.92 1.66 9.64
N ASN A 32 12.48 2.20 10.72
CA ASN A 32 13.81 1.84 11.22
C ASN A 32 13.89 0.43 11.81
N LYS A 33 12.77 -0.26 12.04
CA LYS A 33 12.77 -1.69 12.40
C LYS A 33 13.09 -2.61 11.23
N ARG A 34 12.87 -2.16 9.99
CA ARG A 34 12.92 -3.01 8.77
C ARG A 34 13.95 -2.56 7.76
N PHE A 35 14.19 -1.25 7.71
CA PHE A 35 15.03 -0.62 6.70
C PHE A 35 16.21 0.10 7.35
N ASN A 36 17.09 0.64 6.50
CA ASN A 36 18.20 1.46 6.96
C ASN A 36 17.69 2.69 7.70
N HIS A 37 18.47 3.14 8.68
CA HIS A 37 18.05 4.25 9.52
C HIS A 37 17.78 5.52 8.71
N ALA A 38 16.56 6.05 8.82
CA ALA A 38 16.12 7.32 8.27
C ALA A 38 15.46 8.16 9.37
N LYS A 39 15.66 9.48 9.33
CA LYS A 39 14.98 10.40 10.26
C LYS A 39 13.58 10.73 9.73
N SER A 40 12.64 11.04 10.63
CA SER A 40 11.29 11.53 10.29
C SER A 40 11.30 12.65 9.25
N LYS A 41 12.24 13.60 9.36
CA LYS A 41 12.40 14.68 8.37
C LYS A 41 12.82 14.18 6.98
N ASP A 42 13.64 13.13 6.92
CA ASP A 42 14.07 12.53 5.65
C ASP A 42 12.90 11.81 4.98
N LEU A 43 12.11 11.06 5.77
CA LEU A 43 10.90 10.36 5.31
C LEU A 43 9.83 11.36 4.82
N GLU A 44 9.58 12.42 5.58
CA GLU A 44 8.66 13.49 5.19
C GLU A 44 9.11 14.20 3.91
N SER A 45 10.40 14.51 3.79
CA SER A 45 10.99 15.10 2.59
C SER A 45 10.85 14.17 1.39
N ARG A 46 11.13 12.87 1.56
CA ARG A 46 10.97 11.85 0.50
C ARG A 46 9.53 11.79 0.03
N TYR A 47 8.58 11.76 0.97
CA TYR A 47 7.16 11.78 0.65
C TYR A 47 6.77 13.04 -0.13
N ASN A 48 7.06 14.22 0.41
CA ASN A 48 6.64 15.48 -0.20
C ASN A 48 7.23 15.74 -1.59
N LYS A 49 8.46 15.29 -1.86
CA LYS A 49 9.16 15.53 -3.13
C LYS A 49 8.90 14.47 -4.18
N GLY A 50 8.76 13.20 -3.77
CA GLY A 50 8.76 12.06 -4.71
C GLY A 50 7.47 11.25 -4.70
N LEU A 51 6.79 11.17 -3.55
CA LEU A 51 5.72 10.20 -3.32
C LEU A 51 4.37 10.84 -3.02
N LYS A 52 4.26 12.17 -2.98
CA LYS A 52 2.96 12.81 -2.81
C LYS A 52 2.11 12.56 -4.07
N PRO A 53 0.92 11.97 -3.96
CA PRO A 53 0.05 11.72 -5.10
C PRO A 53 -0.20 13.01 -5.90
N GLY A 54 -0.10 12.91 -7.22
CA GLY A 54 -0.36 14.00 -8.14
C GLY A 54 -1.85 14.14 -8.45
N ARG A 55 -2.30 15.35 -8.78
CA ARG A 55 -3.64 15.54 -9.34
C ARG A 55 -3.59 15.27 -10.84
N ARG A 56 -4.39 14.32 -11.34
CA ARG A 56 -4.54 13.99 -12.77
C ARG A 56 -3.23 13.57 -13.45
N VAL A 57 -2.63 12.49 -12.95
CA VAL A 57 -1.43 11.89 -13.55
C VAL A 57 -1.86 11.01 -14.73
N ALA A 58 -1.17 11.14 -15.88
CA ALA A 58 -1.43 10.29 -17.04
C ALA A 58 -1.07 8.81 -16.72
N PRO A 59 -1.78 7.83 -17.30
CA PRO A 59 -1.58 6.41 -16.99
C PRO A 59 -0.13 5.93 -17.12
N ASP A 60 0.60 6.43 -18.13
CA ASP A 60 2.01 6.12 -18.42
C ASP A 60 3.00 6.73 -17.42
N LYS A 61 2.55 7.61 -16.53
CA LYS A 61 3.38 8.35 -15.57
C LYS A 61 2.98 8.11 -14.11
N ARG A 62 2.10 7.14 -13.87
CA ARG A 62 1.61 6.83 -12.53
C ARG A 62 2.76 6.36 -11.66
N ARG A 63 2.89 6.96 -10.48
CA ARG A 63 3.85 6.55 -9.46
C ARG A 63 3.17 5.61 -8.47
N ILE A 64 3.98 4.95 -7.66
CA ILE A 64 3.54 4.06 -6.56
C ILE A 64 2.43 4.70 -5.73
N SER A 65 2.56 6.00 -5.42
CA SER A 65 1.58 6.70 -4.62
C SER A 65 0.28 7.04 -5.32
N ASP A 66 0.33 7.30 -6.62
CA ASP A 66 -0.88 7.51 -7.43
C ASP A 66 -1.68 6.19 -7.48
N ILE A 67 -1.01 5.05 -7.64
CA ILE A 67 -1.62 3.71 -7.63
C ILE A 67 -2.29 3.39 -6.28
N ILE A 68 -1.58 3.62 -5.17
CA ILE A 68 -2.11 3.37 -3.83
C ILE A 68 -3.27 4.32 -3.50
N ASP A 69 -3.15 5.60 -3.86
CA ASP A 69 -4.21 6.59 -3.61
C ASP A 69 -5.47 6.33 -4.47
N ASP A 70 -5.30 5.92 -5.73
CA ASP A 70 -6.42 5.53 -6.59
C ASP A 70 -7.13 4.28 -6.03
N TYR A 71 -6.38 3.27 -5.56
CA TYR A 71 -6.98 2.11 -4.90
C TYR A 71 -7.74 2.52 -3.64
N ARG A 72 -7.15 3.39 -2.83
CA ARG A 72 -7.76 3.92 -1.60
C ARG A 72 -9.12 4.57 -1.86
N HIS A 73 -9.25 5.34 -2.95
CA HIS A 73 -10.47 6.07 -3.28
C HIS A 73 -11.50 5.25 -4.07
N TYR A 74 -11.05 4.49 -5.07
CA TYR A 74 -11.95 3.87 -6.05
C TYR A 74 -12.01 2.34 -5.96
N LYS A 75 -11.16 1.71 -5.13
CA LYS A 75 -11.04 0.24 -5.02
C LYS A 75 -10.83 -0.43 -6.38
N VAL A 76 -10.06 0.22 -7.25
CA VAL A 76 -9.75 -0.25 -8.61
C VAL A 76 -9.12 -1.65 -8.55
N ASP A 77 -9.60 -2.56 -9.40
CA ASP A 77 -8.84 -3.77 -9.71
C ASP A 77 -7.90 -3.48 -10.88
N TYR A 78 -6.61 -3.72 -10.67
CA TYR A 78 -5.58 -3.41 -11.65
C TYR A 78 -5.33 -4.59 -12.58
N GLU A 79 -5.43 -4.35 -13.89
CA GLU A 79 -5.07 -5.33 -14.92
C GLU A 79 -3.55 -5.55 -14.96
N ASP A 80 -2.75 -4.50 -14.75
CA ASP A 80 -1.30 -4.61 -14.69
C ASP A 80 -0.86 -5.38 -13.43
N PRO A 81 -0.17 -6.54 -13.57
CA PRO A 81 0.35 -7.29 -12.44
C PRO A 81 1.28 -6.49 -11.52
N LYS A 82 2.01 -5.49 -12.04
CA LYS A 82 2.90 -4.64 -11.24
C LYS A 82 2.13 -3.69 -10.35
N GLU A 83 1.08 -3.05 -10.86
CA GLU A 83 0.23 -2.17 -10.06
C GLU A 83 -0.51 -2.97 -8.98
N ARG A 84 -0.98 -4.18 -9.34
CA ARG A 84 -1.56 -5.13 -8.37
C ARG A 84 -0.56 -5.53 -7.28
N ASP A 85 0.70 -5.79 -7.64
CA ASP A 85 1.78 -6.10 -6.68
C ASP A 85 2.02 -4.96 -5.68
N ILE A 86 2.04 -3.72 -6.17
CA ILE A 86 2.20 -2.52 -5.34
C ILE A 86 1.08 -2.41 -4.31
N VAL A 87 -0.18 -2.52 -4.75
CA VAL A 87 -1.33 -2.46 -3.83
C VAL A 87 -1.28 -3.60 -2.82
N ARG A 88 -0.98 -4.83 -3.27
CA ARG A 88 -0.87 -5.99 -2.39
C ARG A 88 0.17 -5.77 -1.30
N LYS A 89 1.36 -5.26 -1.66
CA LYS A 89 2.40 -4.92 -0.68
C LYS A 89 1.95 -3.82 0.28
N ALA A 90 1.25 -2.79 -0.21
CA ALA A 90 0.70 -1.75 0.65
C ALA A 90 -0.35 -2.28 1.64
N LEU A 91 -1.24 -3.17 1.19
CA LEU A 91 -2.23 -3.84 2.05
C LEU A 91 -1.56 -4.72 3.12
N LEU A 92 -0.51 -5.47 2.75
CA LEU A 92 0.29 -6.25 3.72
C LEU A 92 0.95 -5.37 4.77
N VAL A 93 1.45 -4.19 4.41
CA VAL A 93 1.97 -3.23 5.40
C VAL A 93 0.84 -2.76 6.32
N LEU A 94 -0.34 -2.46 5.78
CA LEU A 94 -1.46 -1.94 6.55
C LEU A 94 -2.15 -2.99 7.44
N SER A 95 -2.06 -4.28 7.11
CA SER A 95 -2.63 -5.34 7.94
C SER A 95 -1.92 -5.47 9.30
N GLU A 96 -0.69 -4.95 9.40
CA GLU A 96 0.06 -4.88 10.65
C GLU A 96 -0.38 -3.73 11.57
N PHE A 97 -1.22 -2.81 11.08
CA PHE A 97 -1.70 -1.64 11.82
C PHE A 97 -3.24 -1.52 11.81
N PRO A 98 -3.99 -2.56 12.24
CA PRO A 98 -5.45 -2.60 12.12
C PRO A 98 -6.14 -1.44 12.86
N ASP A 99 -5.69 -1.10 14.07
CA ASP A 99 -6.33 -0.08 14.91
C ASP A 99 -6.05 1.36 14.48
N GLN A 100 -5.00 1.56 13.67
CA GLN A 100 -4.57 2.87 13.20
C GLN A 100 -5.03 3.16 11.76
N ARG A 101 -5.70 2.19 11.12
CA ARG A 101 -5.98 2.20 9.70
C ARG A 101 -7.09 3.19 9.33
N LEU A 102 -6.91 3.86 8.20
CA LEU A 102 -7.84 4.87 7.68
C LEU A 102 -8.83 4.33 6.64
N TRP A 103 -8.53 3.22 6.00
CA TRP A 103 -9.38 2.63 4.98
C TRP A 103 -9.20 1.12 4.89
N HIS A 104 -10.31 0.41 4.69
CA HIS A 104 -10.34 -1.05 4.61
C HIS A 104 -10.49 -1.48 3.14
N SER A 105 -10.06 -2.69 2.81
CA SER A 105 -10.48 -3.39 1.59
C SER A 105 -11.46 -4.49 1.96
N GLU A 106 -12.54 -4.65 1.20
CA GLU A 106 -13.50 -5.74 1.40
C GLU A 106 -12.85 -7.12 1.19
N ILE A 107 -11.78 -7.17 0.40
CA ILE A 107 -10.96 -8.36 0.17
C ILE A 107 -10.25 -8.81 1.46
N GLU A 108 -9.82 -7.89 2.32
CA GLU A 108 -9.22 -8.28 3.61
C GLU A 108 -10.24 -8.83 4.59
N LEU A 109 -11.48 -8.32 4.59
CA LEU A 109 -12.56 -8.93 5.38
C LEU A 109 -12.84 -10.35 4.91
N LEU A 110 -12.79 -10.62 3.60
CA LEU A 110 -12.95 -11.96 3.05
C LEU A 110 -11.76 -12.89 3.37
N VAL A 111 -10.52 -12.40 3.26
CA VAL A 111 -9.31 -13.19 3.55
C VAL A 111 -9.13 -13.43 5.04
N LEU A 112 -9.37 -12.43 5.90
CA LEU A 112 -9.35 -12.60 7.36
C LEU A 112 -10.48 -13.51 7.83
N ASN A 113 -11.69 -13.37 7.26
CA ASN A 113 -12.78 -14.30 7.55
C ASN A 113 -12.44 -15.71 7.06
N ALA A 114 -11.86 -15.88 5.87
CA ALA A 114 -11.43 -17.19 5.39
C ALA A 114 -10.36 -17.83 6.31
N PHE A 115 -9.38 -17.04 6.75
CA PHE A 115 -8.31 -17.50 7.64
C PHE A 115 -8.83 -17.85 9.05
N LEU A 116 -9.76 -17.07 9.59
CA LEU A 116 -10.39 -17.31 10.89
C LEU A 116 -11.47 -18.42 10.86
N SER A 117 -12.10 -18.64 9.70
CA SER A 117 -13.11 -19.69 9.50
C SER A 117 -12.53 -21.04 9.08
N GLY A 118 -11.20 -21.14 8.88
CA GLY A 118 -10.57 -22.35 8.35
C GLY A 118 -10.97 -22.70 6.91
N LEU A 119 -11.60 -21.76 6.17
CA LEU A 119 -11.95 -21.97 4.78
C LEU A 119 -10.75 -21.66 3.90
N VAL A 120 -10.12 -22.69 3.35
CA VAL A 120 -9.21 -22.55 2.21
C VAL A 120 -10.02 -21.99 1.06
N VAL A 121 -9.86 -20.71 0.73
CA VAL A 121 -10.41 -20.14 -0.50
C VAL A 121 -9.57 -20.71 -1.65
N SER A 122 -9.97 -21.89 -2.11
CA SER A 122 -9.50 -22.46 -3.36
C SER A 122 -9.92 -21.49 -4.47
N THR A 123 -8.93 -20.86 -5.12
CA THR A 123 -9.15 -20.01 -6.28
C THR A 123 -9.64 -20.85 -7.46
N ALA A 124 -10.92 -21.18 -7.47
CA ALA A 124 -11.63 -21.65 -8.65
C ALA A 124 -12.25 -20.45 -9.36
N TRP A 125 -11.39 -19.63 -9.97
CA TRP A 125 -11.81 -18.75 -11.06
C TRP A 125 -11.94 -19.63 -12.31
N CYS A 126 -12.99 -20.45 -12.33
CA CYS A 126 -13.36 -21.22 -13.51
C CYS A 126 -14.11 -20.31 -14.48
N ALA A 127 -13.56 -20.26 -15.70
CA ALA A 127 -14.17 -19.76 -16.92
C ALA A 127 -15.68 -20.04 -17.02
N ALA A 128 -16.48 -19.00 -17.21
CA ALA A 128 -17.78 -19.07 -17.89
C ALA A 128 -18.34 -17.66 -18.15
N ARG A 129 -17.97 -17.06 -19.28
CA ARG A 129 -18.86 -16.14 -20.00
C ARG A 129 -18.59 -16.23 -21.50
N THR A 130 -18.88 -17.40 -22.05
CA THR A 130 -19.41 -17.52 -23.42
C THR A 130 -20.91 -17.72 -23.28
N GLY A 131 -21.65 -16.79 -23.87
CA GLY A 131 -23.10 -16.79 -24.02
C GLY A 131 -23.42 -15.66 -24.99
#